data_AF-A0A803MJM3-F1
#
_entry.id   AF-A0A803MJM3-F1
#
_cell.length_a   1.000
_cell.length_b   1.000
_cell.length_c   1.000
_cell.angle_alpha   90.00
_cell.angle_beta   90.00
_cell.angle_gamma   90.00
#
_symmetry.space_group_name_H-M   'P 1'
#
loop_
_entity.id
_entity.type
_entity.pdbx_description
1 polymer ?
#
loop_
_entity_poly.entity_id
_entity_poly.type
_entity_poly.pdbx_seq_one_letter_code
_entity_poly.pdbx_strand_id
1 'polypeptide(L)'
;MTRVRSDGILTIGDGEVLPLDPNQVYLILGVPMGKRPIPRGVDMECVEESEKVNRIVNRYGVGPKKETISSVEASKALCPVDSSSNLMKLQSEEDKEEFMTTFLLVALGKILCTTINSSNLAVSLVHALTVATQANEYDWCSFTFDWLKDTSLRFQRRFEKNGFRSGCGGSIVFVLIFYLDHLEHIPLKWGVFLRLKVWSTNQVKAVVFKDRLSKDEDEYGRLLAIDVAYGEPHPLVPRDRRGESASGVVDNSRMSSSSVVSTLAD
;
A
#
# COMPACT_ATOMS: atom_id res chain seq x y z
N MET A 1 -11.34 7.24 17.60
CA MET A 1 -11.56 6.39 16.40
C MET A 1 -10.48 6.68 15.36
N THR A 2 -9.79 5.64 14.90
CA THR A 2 -8.75 5.76 13.88
C THR A 2 -9.33 6.22 12.54
N ARG A 3 -8.74 7.24 11.91
CA ARG A 3 -9.23 7.79 10.63
C ARG A 3 -8.13 8.46 9.82
N VAL A 4 -8.19 8.31 8.49
CA VAL A 4 -7.36 9.07 7.54
C VAL A 4 -8.15 10.26 7.02
N ARG A 5 -7.55 11.44 7.07
CA ARG A 5 -8.11 12.69 6.58
C ARG A 5 -7.63 13.01 5.16
N SER A 6 -8.37 13.88 4.46
CA SER A 6 -8.06 14.31 3.09
C SER A 6 -6.82 15.21 2.99
N ASP A 7 -6.36 15.78 4.10
CA ASP A 7 -5.11 16.53 4.22
C ASP A 7 -3.88 15.64 4.39
N GLY A 8 -4.03 14.31 4.47
CA GLY A 8 -2.91 13.39 4.64
C GLY A 8 -2.52 13.17 6.10
N ILE A 9 -3.47 13.29 7.02
CA ILE A 9 -3.26 13.02 8.44
C ILE A 9 -3.94 11.71 8.83
N LEU A 10 -3.24 10.85 9.57
CA LEU A 10 -3.81 9.72 10.29
C LEU A 10 -4.03 10.14 11.75
N THR A 11 -5.26 10.02 12.24
CA THR A 11 -5.56 10.07 13.68
C THR A 11 -5.72 8.64 14.18
N ILE A 12 -5.05 8.26 15.28
CA ILE A 12 -5.19 6.94 15.92
C ILE A 12 -6.25 7.00 17.04
N GLY A 13 -6.74 5.85 17.51
CA GLY A 13 -7.84 5.71 18.46
C GLY A 13 -7.72 6.56 19.73
N ASP A 14 -6.49 6.76 20.21
CA ASP A 14 -6.10 7.58 21.37
C ASP A 14 -6.06 9.09 21.10
N GLY A 15 -6.26 9.51 19.86
CA GLY A 15 -6.26 10.91 19.43
C GLY A 15 -4.93 11.41 18.88
N GLU A 16 -3.88 10.58 18.87
CA GLU A 16 -2.59 10.94 18.31
C GLU A 16 -2.67 11.24 16.82
N VAL A 17 -1.91 12.24 16.38
CA VAL A 17 -2.01 12.84 15.04
C VAL A 17 -0.69 12.63 14.31
N LEU A 18 -0.70 11.74 13.33
CA LEU A 18 0.48 11.33 12.60
C LEU A 18 0.40 11.83 11.14
N PRO A 19 1.33 12.68 10.69
CA PRO A 19 1.37 13.12 9.31
C PRO A 19 1.82 11.98 8.39
N LEU A 20 1.10 11.81 7.29
CA LEU A 20 1.49 10.91 6.21
C LEU A 20 2.29 11.70 5.15
N ASP A 21 3.31 11.07 4.60
CA ASP A 21 4.24 11.69 3.64
C ASP A 21 4.67 10.68 2.54
N PRO A 22 4.92 11.14 1.29
CA PRO A 22 5.45 10.28 0.23
C PRO A 22 6.72 9.49 0.62
N ASN A 23 7.62 10.03 1.44
CA ASN A 23 8.81 9.30 1.88
C ASN A 23 8.47 8.05 2.69
N GLN A 24 7.36 8.08 3.44
CA GLN A 24 6.90 6.90 4.17
C GLN A 24 6.37 5.84 3.20
N VAL A 25 5.74 6.24 2.09
CA VAL A 25 5.36 5.30 1.02
C VAL A 25 6.59 4.60 0.45
N TYR A 26 7.68 5.33 0.20
CA TYR A 26 8.95 4.76 -0.24
C TYR A 26 9.50 3.74 0.77
N LEU A 27 9.55 4.11 2.05
CA LEU A 27 10.12 3.25 3.10
C LEU A 27 9.25 2.01 3.38
N ILE A 28 7.92 2.14 3.25
CA ILE A 28 6.97 1.06 3.50
C ILE A 28 6.85 0.11 2.30
N LEU A 29 6.62 0.64 1.10
CA LEU A 29 6.28 -0.13 -0.10
C LEU A 29 7.45 -0.33 -1.06
N GLY A 30 8.54 0.42 -0.92
CA GLY A 30 9.73 0.32 -1.79
C GLY A 30 9.46 0.69 -3.25
N VAL A 31 8.39 1.44 -3.54
CA VAL A 31 8.10 1.92 -4.89
C VAL A 31 8.99 3.10 -5.27
N PRO A 32 9.30 3.32 -6.55
CA PRO A 32 10.21 4.40 -6.95
C PRO A 32 9.68 5.79 -6.58
N MET A 33 10.58 6.67 -6.17
CA MET A 33 10.35 8.10 -5.99
C MET A 33 11.17 8.85 -7.04
N GLY A 34 10.78 8.68 -8.31
CA GLY A 34 11.44 9.31 -9.44
C GLY A 34 11.19 10.82 -9.51
N LYS A 35 11.75 11.47 -10.54
CA LYS A 35 11.64 12.94 -10.71
C LYS A 35 10.43 13.35 -11.57
N ARG A 36 9.84 12.40 -12.30
CA ARG A 36 8.76 12.67 -13.25
C ARG A 36 7.39 12.40 -12.61
N PRO A 37 6.39 13.28 -12.80
CA PRO A 37 5.05 13.02 -12.29
C PRO A 37 4.36 11.91 -13.11
N ILE A 38 3.55 11.09 -12.43
CA ILE A 38 2.76 10.04 -13.09
C ILE A 38 1.67 10.65 -13.98
N PRO A 39 1.52 10.21 -15.24
CA PRO A 39 0.46 10.69 -16.13
C PRO A 39 -0.93 10.44 -15.55
N ARG A 40 -1.77 11.49 -15.50
CA ARG A 40 -3.19 11.41 -15.09
C ARG A 40 -4.16 11.54 -16.28
N GLY A 41 -3.61 11.85 -17.44
CA GLY A 41 -4.24 11.90 -18.75
C GLY A 41 -3.16 11.66 -19.80
N VAL A 42 -3.55 11.41 -21.03
CA VAL A 42 -2.65 11.37 -22.19
C VAL A 42 -3.04 12.45 -23.17
N ASP A 43 -2.07 12.89 -23.95
CA ASP A 43 -2.38 13.71 -25.12
C ASP A 43 -3.03 12.80 -26.17
N MET A 44 -4.33 13.00 -26.42
CA MET A 44 -5.06 12.21 -27.41
C MET A 44 -4.63 12.50 -28.85
N GLU A 45 -3.88 13.60 -29.07
CA GLU A 45 -3.25 13.92 -30.36
C GLU A 45 -1.93 13.16 -30.53
N CYS A 46 -1.33 12.67 -29.44
CA CYS A 46 -0.17 11.78 -29.48
C CYS A 46 -0.62 10.35 -29.82
N VAL A 47 -0.32 9.92 -31.05
CA VAL A 47 -0.69 8.59 -31.57
C VAL A 47 -0.14 7.47 -30.68
N GLU A 48 1.11 7.56 -30.25
CA GLU A 48 1.75 6.51 -29.46
C GLU A 48 1.11 6.34 -28.06
N GLU A 49 0.84 7.45 -27.36
CA GLU A 49 0.21 7.40 -26.04
C GLU A 49 -1.24 6.89 -26.13
N SER A 50 -1.98 7.36 -27.13
CA SER A 50 -3.35 6.93 -27.41
C SER A 50 -3.42 5.43 -27.75
N GLU A 51 -2.49 4.92 -28.57
CA GLU A 51 -2.41 3.49 -28.89
C GLU A 51 -2.13 2.63 -27.65
N LYS A 52 -1.21 3.05 -26.77
CA LYS A 52 -0.92 2.32 -25.51
C LYS A 52 -2.15 2.24 -24.61
N VAL A 53 -2.85 3.37 -24.42
CA VAL A 53 -4.08 3.40 -23.62
C VAL A 53 -5.15 2.49 -24.23
N ASN A 54 -5.38 2.61 -25.54
CA ASN A 54 -6.36 1.79 -26.25
C ASN A 54 -6.03 0.30 -26.18
N ARG A 55 -4.75 -0.08 -26.30
CA ARG A 55 -4.30 -1.48 -26.15
C ARG A 55 -4.68 -2.06 -24.80
N ILE A 56 -4.42 -1.32 -23.72
CA ILE A 56 -4.73 -1.74 -22.35
C ILE A 56 -6.25 -1.84 -22.13
N VAL A 57 -7.00 -0.81 -22.54
CA VAL A 57 -8.46 -0.75 -22.42
C VAL A 57 -9.11 -1.87 -23.23
N ASN A 58 -8.62 -2.16 -24.43
CA ASN A 58 -9.13 -3.25 -25.27
C ASN A 58 -8.91 -4.61 -24.64
N ARG A 59 -7.76 -4.83 -24.01
CA ARG A 59 -7.40 -6.12 -23.44
C ARG A 59 -8.05 -6.42 -22.10
N TYR A 60 -8.11 -5.43 -21.22
CA TYR A 60 -8.53 -5.62 -19.83
C TYR A 60 -9.82 -4.88 -19.47
N GLY A 61 -10.38 -4.08 -20.37
CA GLY A 61 -11.62 -3.34 -20.14
C GLY A 61 -12.82 -4.25 -19.91
N VAL A 62 -13.65 -3.88 -18.93
CA VAL A 62 -14.82 -4.66 -18.50
C VAL A 62 -16.11 -3.98 -18.94
N GLY A 63 -17.00 -4.76 -19.55
CA GLY A 63 -18.30 -4.31 -20.04
C GLY A 63 -18.25 -3.60 -21.40
N PRO A 64 -19.41 -3.33 -22.02
CA PRO A 64 -19.49 -2.78 -23.38
C PRO A 64 -18.88 -1.37 -23.49
N LYS A 65 -18.92 -0.60 -22.40
CA LYS A 65 -18.34 0.76 -22.31
C LYS A 65 -16.93 0.79 -21.70
N LYS A 66 -16.38 -0.36 -21.28
CA LYS A 66 -15.03 -0.48 -20.68
C LYS A 66 -14.78 0.50 -19.53
N GLU A 67 -15.76 0.64 -18.63
CA GLU A 67 -15.75 1.64 -17.55
C GLU A 67 -14.73 1.32 -16.44
N THR A 68 -14.29 0.05 -16.35
CA THR A 68 -13.27 -0.41 -15.41
C THR A 68 -12.31 -1.38 -16.07
N ILE A 69 -11.14 -1.58 -15.46
CA ILE A 69 -10.08 -2.47 -15.93
C ILE A 69 -9.98 -3.70 -15.01
N SER A 70 -9.94 -4.91 -15.57
CA SER A 70 -9.90 -6.16 -14.82
C SER A 70 -8.50 -6.47 -14.30
N SER A 71 -8.32 -6.35 -12.98
CA SER A 71 -7.11 -6.79 -12.27
C SER A 71 -7.01 -8.31 -12.21
N VAL A 72 -8.13 -9.04 -12.30
CA VAL A 72 -8.16 -10.51 -12.31
C VAL A 72 -7.58 -11.05 -13.61
N GLU A 73 -8.03 -10.53 -14.75
CA GLU A 73 -7.50 -10.95 -16.05
C GLU A 73 -6.03 -10.55 -16.21
N ALA A 74 -5.64 -9.37 -15.72
CA ALA A 74 -4.23 -8.99 -15.66
C ALA A 74 -3.40 -9.93 -14.79
N SER A 75 -3.92 -10.36 -13.64
CA SER A 75 -3.22 -11.29 -12.73
C SER A 75 -3.01 -12.66 -13.38
N LYS A 76 -4.00 -13.15 -14.17
CA LYS A 76 -3.86 -14.39 -14.94
C LYS A 76 -2.83 -14.26 -16.07
N ALA A 77 -2.75 -13.08 -16.68
CA ALA A 77 -1.83 -12.81 -17.78
C ALA A 77 -0.37 -12.56 -17.33
N LEU A 78 -0.11 -12.36 -16.04
CA LEU A 78 1.21 -11.95 -15.54
C LEU A 78 2.29 -13.02 -15.69
N CYS A 79 1.92 -14.29 -15.46
CA CYS A 79 2.85 -15.42 -15.47
C CYS A 79 2.36 -16.45 -16.50
N PRO A 80 2.45 -16.15 -17.80
CA PRO A 80 2.03 -17.09 -18.82
C PRO A 80 2.92 -18.35 -18.77
N VAL A 81 2.27 -19.51 -18.90
CA VAL A 81 2.95 -20.81 -18.91
C VAL A 81 2.79 -21.47 -20.27
N ASP A 82 3.83 -22.16 -20.72
CA ASP A 82 3.81 -22.95 -21.96
C ASP A 82 2.98 -24.24 -21.82
N SER A 83 2.90 -25.02 -22.89
CA SER A 83 2.22 -26.33 -22.91
C SER A 83 2.78 -27.34 -21.91
N SER A 84 3.99 -27.11 -21.41
CA SER A 84 4.70 -27.93 -20.44
C SER A 84 4.63 -27.34 -19.02
N SER A 85 3.77 -26.34 -18.78
CA SER A 85 3.61 -25.64 -17.50
C SER A 85 4.86 -24.89 -17.02
N ASN A 86 5.82 -24.59 -17.89
CA ASN A 86 6.96 -23.75 -17.57
C ASN A 86 6.63 -22.29 -17.81
N LEU A 87 7.19 -21.39 -16.99
CA LEU A 87 7.08 -19.95 -17.20
C LEU A 87 7.66 -19.58 -18.57
N MET A 88 6.86 -18.90 -19.38
CA MET A 88 7.33 -18.39 -20.67
C MET A 88 8.39 -17.32 -20.45
N LYS A 89 9.48 -17.41 -21.19
CA LYS A 89 10.54 -16.39 -21.20
C LYS A 89 10.13 -15.25 -22.14
N LEU A 90 10.36 -14.02 -21.73
CA LEU A 90 10.22 -12.84 -22.59
C LEU A 90 11.21 -12.95 -23.76
N GLN A 91 10.73 -12.85 -25.01
CA GLN A 91 11.54 -12.99 -26.22
C GLN A 91 11.78 -11.66 -26.94
N SER A 92 10.89 -10.68 -26.82
CA SER A 92 11.00 -9.37 -27.46
C SER A 92 10.85 -8.20 -26.48
N GLU A 93 11.15 -6.98 -26.96
CA GLU A 93 10.85 -5.77 -26.19
C GLU A 93 9.32 -5.54 -26.10
N GLU A 94 8.51 -6.00 -27.06
CA GLU A 94 7.06 -5.97 -26.91
C GLU A 94 6.58 -6.89 -25.78
N ASP A 95 7.13 -8.11 -25.66
CA ASP A 95 6.80 -9.03 -24.56
C ASP A 95 7.12 -8.39 -23.21
N LYS A 96 8.27 -7.72 -23.12
CA LYS A 96 8.71 -7.02 -21.91
C LYS A 96 7.82 -5.81 -21.62
N GLU A 97 7.47 -5.01 -22.60
CA GLU A 97 6.55 -3.89 -22.41
C GLU A 97 5.19 -4.39 -21.91
N GLU A 98 4.67 -5.46 -22.51
CA GLU A 98 3.43 -6.09 -22.11
C GLU A 98 3.49 -6.62 -20.67
N PHE A 99 4.56 -7.34 -20.32
CA PHE A 99 4.78 -7.85 -18.98
C PHE A 99 4.85 -6.70 -17.96
N MET A 100 5.65 -5.67 -18.23
CA MET A 100 5.80 -4.51 -17.34
C MET A 100 4.47 -3.77 -17.15
N THR A 101 3.70 -3.58 -18.23
CA THR A 101 2.37 -2.96 -18.19
C THR A 101 1.40 -3.78 -17.35
N THR A 102 1.39 -5.10 -17.55
CA THR A 102 0.51 -6.03 -16.82
C THR A 102 0.90 -6.10 -15.34
N PHE A 103 2.20 -6.17 -15.05
CA PHE A 103 2.74 -6.14 -13.69
C PHE A 103 2.33 -4.87 -12.95
N LEU A 104 2.51 -3.72 -13.59
CA LEU A 104 2.15 -2.44 -13.00
C LEU A 104 0.64 -2.31 -12.78
N LEU A 105 -0.19 -2.83 -13.70
CA LEU A 105 -1.64 -2.89 -13.52
C LEU A 105 -2.01 -3.70 -12.28
N VAL A 106 -1.42 -4.88 -12.09
CA VAL A 106 -1.64 -5.70 -10.90
C VAL A 106 -1.15 -4.98 -9.64
N ALA A 107 0.04 -4.37 -9.67
CA ALA A 107 0.59 -3.61 -8.54
C ALA A 107 -0.32 -2.42 -8.14
N LEU A 108 -0.83 -1.67 -9.12
CA LEU A 108 -1.82 -0.61 -8.90
C LEU A 108 -3.10 -1.17 -8.27
N GLY A 109 -3.67 -2.23 -8.84
CA GLY A 109 -4.94 -2.78 -8.37
C GLY A 109 -4.88 -3.48 -7.01
N LYS A 110 -3.73 -4.05 -6.65
CA LYS A 110 -3.57 -4.92 -5.47
C LYS A 110 -2.75 -4.30 -4.33
N ILE A 111 -1.95 -3.28 -4.59
CA ILE A 111 -1.06 -2.68 -3.58
C ILE A 111 -1.24 -1.17 -3.50
N LEU A 112 -1.05 -0.45 -4.60
CA LEU A 112 -0.93 1.02 -4.57
C LEU A 112 -2.27 1.75 -4.52
N CYS A 113 -3.25 1.27 -5.28
CA CYS A 113 -4.56 1.90 -5.48
C CYS A 113 -5.70 0.91 -5.20
N THR A 114 -5.49 -0.02 -4.27
CA THR A 114 -6.47 -1.06 -3.88
C THR A 114 -7.88 -0.52 -3.77
N THR A 115 -8.82 -1.11 -4.48
CA THR A 115 -10.24 -0.79 -4.34
C THR A 115 -10.90 -1.86 -3.45
N ILE A 116 -12.09 -1.56 -2.92
CA ILE A 116 -12.90 -2.54 -2.17
C ILE A 116 -13.16 -3.78 -3.05
N ASN A 117 -13.42 -3.54 -4.34
CA ASN A 117 -13.52 -4.59 -5.34
C ASN A 117 -12.15 -4.83 -5.96
N SER A 118 -11.29 -5.58 -5.27
CA SER A 118 -9.93 -5.88 -5.73
C SER A 118 -9.85 -6.55 -7.11
N SER A 119 -10.99 -6.91 -7.72
CA SER A 119 -11.08 -7.44 -9.07
C SER A 119 -10.93 -6.37 -10.14
N ASN A 120 -11.29 -5.11 -9.86
CA ASN A 120 -11.36 -4.03 -10.86
C ASN A 120 -10.65 -2.74 -10.43
N LEU A 121 -10.05 -2.07 -11.40
CA LEU A 121 -9.37 -0.78 -11.31
C LEU A 121 -10.17 0.30 -12.07
N ALA A 122 -10.10 1.55 -11.61
CA ALA A 122 -10.69 2.68 -12.33
C ALA A 122 -9.98 2.91 -13.68
N VAL A 123 -10.73 3.11 -14.76
CA VAL A 123 -10.16 3.36 -16.10
C VAL A 123 -9.25 4.60 -16.15
N SER A 124 -9.49 5.59 -15.28
CA SER A 124 -8.63 6.78 -15.19
C SER A 124 -7.17 6.47 -14.82
N LEU A 125 -6.92 5.31 -14.20
CA LEU A 125 -5.57 4.87 -13.81
C LEU A 125 -4.80 4.23 -14.98
N VAL A 126 -5.42 4.02 -16.14
CA VAL A 126 -4.75 3.48 -17.33
C VAL A 126 -3.62 4.38 -17.81
N HIS A 127 -3.74 5.70 -17.67
CA HIS A 127 -2.69 6.64 -18.06
C HIS A 127 -1.38 6.37 -17.31
N ALA A 128 -1.44 5.99 -16.03
CA ALA A 128 -0.27 5.63 -15.25
C ALA A 128 0.44 4.38 -15.80
N LEU A 129 -0.25 3.51 -16.52
CA LEU A 129 0.32 2.28 -17.09
C LEU A 129 1.17 2.55 -18.35
N THR A 130 1.00 3.70 -19.00
CA THR A 130 1.75 4.06 -20.22
C THR A 130 3.25 4.20 -19.97
N VAL A 131 3.65 4.39 -18.70
CA VAL A 131 5.05 4.59 -18.28
C VAL A 131 5.67 3.35 -17.64
N ALA A 132 5.04 2.18 -17.79
CA ALA A 132 5.44 0.95 -17.10
C ALA A 132 6.91 0.55 -17.34
N THR A 133 7.41 0.69 -18.56
CA THR A 133 8.79 0.35 -18.93
C THR A 133 9.84 1.29 -18.34
N GLN A 134 9.43 2.50 -17.94
CA GLN A 134 10.28 3.54 -17.35
C GLN A 134 9.86 3.85 -15.90
N ALA A 135 9.17 2.93 -15.22
CA ALA A 135 8.53 3.19 -13.93
C ALA A 135 9.49 3.76 -12.87
N ASN A 136 10.78 3.42 -12.92
CA ASN A 136 11.81 3.94 -12.02
C ASN A 136 12.05 5.46 -12.14
N GLU A 137 11.72 6.09 -13.27
CA GLU A 137 11.89 7.52 -13.48
C GLU A 137 10.77 8.37 -12.87
N TYR A 138 9.66 7.73 -12.48
CA TYR A 138 8.44 8.40 -12.05
C TYR A 138 8.20 8.30 -10.54
N ASP A 139 7.53 9.31 -10.00
CA ASP A 139 7.20 9.42 -8.58
C ASP A 139 5.93 8.64 -8.22
N TRP A 140 6.08 7.34 -7.97
CA TRP A 140 5.00 6.48 -7.50
C TRP A 140 4.62 6.74 -6.05
N CYS A 141 5.53 7.32 -5.26
CA CYS A 141 5.30 7.62 -3.86
C CYS A 141 4.27 8.75 -3.71
N SER A 142 4.51 9.89 -4.36
CA SER A 142 3.57 11.01 -4.36
C SER A 142 2.26 10.63 -5.03
N PHE A 143 2.29 9.85 -6.12
CA PHE A 143 1.08 9.36 -6.76
C PHE A 143 0.21 8.50 -5.84
N THR A 144 0.81 7.55 -5.13
CA THR A 144 0.11 6.67 -4.18
C THR A 144 -0.46 7.50 -3.03
N PHE A 145 0.32 8.45 -2.50
CA PHE A 145 -0.13 9.32 -1.43
C PHE A 145 -1.29 10.23 -1.84
N ASP A 146 -1.22 10.84 -3.02
CA ASP A 146 -2.32 11.65 -3.57
C ASP A 146 -3.58 10.81 -3.80
N TRP A 147 -3.43 9.58 -4.30
CA TRP A 147 -4.56 8.66 -4.47
C TRP A 147 -5.25 8.35 -3.14
N LEU A 148 -4.48 8.16 -2.07
CA LEU A 148 -5.02 8.02 -0.72
C LEU A 148 -5.81 9.27 -0.31
N LYS A 149 -5.25 10.47 -0.47
CA LYS A 149 -5.92 11.74 -0.11
C LYS A 149 -7.22 11.94 -0.88
N ASP A 150 -7.21 11.74 -2.20
CA ASP A 150 -8.39 11.84 -3.06
C ASP A 150 -9.46 10.83 -2.65
N THR A 151 -9.03 9.62 -2.26
CA THR A 151 -9.94 8.58 -1.80
C THR A 151 -10.54 8.91 -0.44
N SER A 152 -9.75 9.42 0.51
CA SER A 152 -10.21 9.92 1.80
C SER A 152 -11.20 11.08 1.66
N LEU A 153 -10.93 12.03 0.75
CA LEU A 153 -11.84 13.13 0.44
C LEU A 153 -13.17 12.62 -0.13
N ARG A 154 -13.11 11.68 -1.08
CA ARG A 154 -14.31 11.04 -1.64
C ARG A 154 -15.08 10.29 -0.56
N PHE A 155 -14.40 9.59 0.35
CA PHE A 155 -15.01 8.90 1.48
C PHE A 155 -15.80 9.89 2.34
N GLN A 156 -15.11 10.93 2.84
CA GLN A 156 -15.63 11.95 3.72
C GLN A 156 -16.89 12.62 3.14
N ARG A 157 -16.84 13.11 1.90
CA ARG A 157 -17.99 13.76 1.24
C ARG A 157 -19.23 12.88 1.18
N ARG A 158 -19.06 11.57 0.94
CA ARG A 158 -20.21 10.64 0.91
C ARG A 158 -20.67 10.25 2.30
N PHE A 159 -19.74 10.11 3.25
CA PHE A 159 -20.07 9.82 4.64
C PHE A 159 -20.88 10.98 5.25
N GLU A 160 -20.45 12.22 5.07
CA GLU A 160 -21.16 13.42 5.50
C GLU A 160 -22.57 13.51 4.88
N LYS A 161 -22.70 13.14 3.60
CA LYS A 161 -24.00 13.15 2.91
C LYS A 161 -24.96 12.05 3.38
N ASN A 162 -24.45 10.84 3.62
CA ASN A 162 -25.29 9.64 3.78
C ASN A 162 -25.31 9.08 5.21
N GLY A 163 -24.49 9.59 6.12
CA GLY A 163 -24.33 9.08 7.50
C GLY A 163 -23.60 7.73 7.61
N PHE A 164 -23.44 7.01 6.51
CA PHE A 164 -22.76 5.71 6.45
C PHE A 164 -22.12 5.48 5.08
N ARG A 165 -20.98 4.76 5.07
CA ARG A 165 -20.37 4.26 3.84
C ARG A 165 -19.56 2.99 4.08
N SER A 166 -19.88 1.94 3.33
CA SER A 166 -19.07 0.72 3.27
C SER A 166 -17.89 0.90 2.31
N GLY A 167 -16.69 0.98 2.89
CA GLY A 167 -15.40 1.04 2.21
C GLY A 167 -15.16 2.22 1.27
N CYS A 168 -13.88 2.48 0.97
CA CYS A 168 -13.51 3.47 -0.03
C CYS A 168 -12.37 3.05 -0.96
N GLY A 169 -11.73 1.89 -0.75
CA GLY A 169 -10.45 1.61 -1.38
C GLY A 169 -9.38 2.59 -0.90
N GLY A 170 -8.38 2.84 -1.74
CA GLY A 170 -7.26 3.74 -1.47
C GLY A 170 -5.94 2.97 -1.46
N SER A 171 -4.95 3.48 -0.74
CA SER A 171 -3.64 2.85 -0.57
C SER A 171 -3.59 2.09 0.76
N ILE A 172 -4.51 1.13 0.94
CA ILE A 172 -4.77 0.53 2.26
C ILE A 172 -3.56 -0.23 2.79
N VAL A 173 -2.76 -0.86 1.93
CA VAL A 173 -1.55 -1.58 2.33
C VAL A 173 -0.56 -0.62 2.97
N PHE A 174 -0.36 0.56 2.38
CA PHE A 174 0.48 1.62 2.96
C PHE A 174 -0.04 2.05 4.34
N VAL A 175 -1.32 2.41 4.43
CA VAL A 175 -1.93 2.87 5.69
C VAL A 175 -1.92 1.78 6.76
N LEU A 176 -2.14 0.52 6.39
CA LEU A 176 -2.11 -0.60 7.32
C LEU A 176 -0.73 -0.79 7.92
N ILE A 177 0.32 -0.85 7.09
CA ILE A 177 1.69 -1.02 7.60
C ILE A 177 2.11 0.20 8.42
N PHE A 178 1.77 1.41 7.96
CA PHE A 178 2.00 2.63 8.71
C PHE A 178 1.34 2.57 10.09
N TYR A 179 0.04 2.25 10.15
CA TYR A 179 -0.71 2.10 11.39
C TYR A 179 -0.04 1.10 12.34
N LEU A 180 0.25 -0.11 11.86
CA LEU A 180 0.84 -1.16 12.67
C LEU A 180 2.22 -0.80 13.21
N ASP A 181 3.07 -0.16 12.40
CA ASP A 181 4.41 0.29 12.84
C ASP A 181 4.34 1.39 13.91
N HIS A 182 3.20 2.09 14.05
CA HIS A 182 2.99 3.15 15.04
C HIS A 182 2.19 2.68 16.26
N LEU A 183 1.90 1.39 16.44
CA LEU A 183 1.23 0.90 17.65
C LEU A 183 2.24 0.57 18.76
N GLU A 184 1.84 0.75 20.02
CA GLU A 184 2.61 0.38 21.20
C GLU A 184 2.77 -1.14 21.33
N HIS A 185 3.76 -1.70 20.63
CA HIS A 185 4.18 -3.09 20.77
C HIS A 185 5.68 -3.27 20.50
N ILE A 186 6.21 -4.44 20.85
CA ILE A 186 7.61 -4.81 20.53
C ILE A 186 7.76 -4.81 19.01
N PRO A 187 8.61 -3.96 18.41
CA PRO A 187 8.76 -3.88 16.97
C PRO A 187 9.36 -5.18 16.45
N LEU A 188 8.85 -5.68 15.32
CA LEU A 188 9.29 -6.95 14.75
C LEU A 188 10.78 -6.93 14.35
N LYS A 189 11.09 -6.34 13.20
CA LYS A 189 12.47 -6.09 12.73
C LYS A 189 12.56 -4.64 12.30
N TRP A 190 12.97 -3.76 13.20
CA TRP A 190 13.11 -2.33 12.91
C TRP A 190 14.37 -2.03 12.07
N GLY A 191 14.39 -0.89 11.35
CA GLY A 191 15.52 -0.49 10.49
C GLY A 191 15.59 -1.22 9.13
N VAL A 192 14.58 -2.01 8.79
CA VAL A 192 14.54 -2.77 7.54
C VAL A 192 13.87 -1.95 6.42
N PHE A 193 14.59 -1.70 5.33
CA PHE A 193 14.02 -1.11 4.10
C PHE A 193 13.00 -2.05 3.45
N LEU A 194 11.92 -1.47 2.93
CA LEU A 194 10.67 -2.14 2.55
C LEU A 194 9.99 -2.73 3.79
N ARG A 195 9.29 -1.89 4.58
CA ARG A 195 8.58 -2.34 5.80
C ARG A 195 7.56 -3.43 5.52
N LEU A 196 6.91 -3.41 4.35
CA LEU A 196 5.92 -4.41 3.95
C LEU A 196 6.43 -5.85 4.11
N LYS A 197 7.72 -6.10 3.84
CA LYS A 197 8.31 -7.45 3.92
C LYS A 197 8.52 -7.96 5.35
N VAL A 198 8.45 -7.07 6.34
CA VAL A 198 8.62 -7.41 7.76
C VAL A 198 7.35 -8.05 8.32
N TRP A 199 6.21 -7.73 7.74
CA TRP A 199 4.89 -8.11 8.24
C TRP A 199 4.37 -9.37 7.54
N SER A 200 4.39 -10.49 8.26
CA SER A 200 3.68 -11.70 7.85
C SER A 200 2.19 -11.65 8.22
N THR A 201 1.37 -12.45 7.55
CA THR A 201 -0.06 -12.59 7.86
C THR A 201 -0.32 -12.92 9.33
N ASN A 202 0.51 -13.77 9.95
CA ASN A 202 0.33 -14.16 11.35
C ASN A 202 0.65 -13.00 12.30
N GLN A 203 1.69 -12.21 12.00
CA GLN A 203 2.04 -11.04 12.80
C GLN A 203 0.98 -9.95 12.69
N VAL A 204 0.48 -9.67 11.48
CA VAL A 204 -0.63 -8.73 11.26
C VAL A 204 -1.84 -9.17 12.09
N LYS A 205 -2.27 -10.44 11.97
CA LYS A 205 -3.39 -10.98 12.75
C LYS A 205 -3.17 -10.85 14.25
N ALA A 206 -1.97 -11.13 14.75
CA ALA A 206 -1.67 -11.06 16.17
C ALA A 206 -1.74 -9.63 16.71
N VAL A 207 -1.19 -8.64 15.99
CA VAL A 207 -1.23 -7.23 16.42
C VAL A 207 -2.64 -6.67 16.29
N VAL A 208 -3.34 -6.93 15.18
CA VAL A 208 -4.74 -6.54 14.97
C VAL A 208 -5.64 -7.11 16.07
N PHE A 209 -5.44 -8.38 16.46
CA PHE A 209 -6.20 -8.98 17.55
C PHE A 209 -5.95 -8.29 18.90
N LYS A 210 -4.70 -7.90 19.18
CA LYS A 210 -4.35 -7.17 20.41
C LYS A 210 -4.95 -5.77 20.43
N ASP A 211 -5.06 -5.13 19.28
CA ASP A 211 -5.52 -3.75 19.14
C ASP A 211 -7.05 -3.58 19.12
N ARG A 212 -7.80 -4.67 18.94
CA ARG A 212 -9.27 -4.63 18.99
C ARG A 212 -9.80 -4.18 20.35
N LEU A 213 -10.80 -3.31 20.35
CA LEU A 213 -11.48 -2.87 21.57
C LEU A 213 -12.36 -3.98 22.15
N SER A 214 -13.16 -4.64 21.32
CA SER A 214 -14.03 -5.76 21.71
C SER A 214 -13.86 -6.94 20.74
N LYS A 215 -14.35 -8.13 21.12
CA LYS A 215 -14.31 -9.31 20.24
C LYS A 215 -15.39 -9.27 19.15
N ASP A 216 -16.47 -8.55 19.43
CA ASP A 216 -17.72 -8.57 18.64
C ASP A 216 -17.84 -7.35 17.71
N GLU A 217 -16.96 -6.35 17.83
CA GLU A 217 -16.96 -5.15 16.99
C GLU A 217 -15.63 -5.02 16.21
N ASP A 218 -15.71 -4.45 15.00
CA ASP A 218 -14.54 -4.07 14.20
C ASP A 218 -13.98 -2.70 14.61
N GLU A 219 -13.89 -2.47 15.91
CA GLU A 219 -13.30 -1.25 16.49
C GLU A 219 -11.87 -1.50 16.99
N TYR A 220 -10.99 -0.55 16.65
CA TYR A 220 -9.55 -0.61 16.86
C TYR A 220 -9.06 0.60 17.65
N GLY A 221 -7.86 0.50 18.24
CA GLY A 221 -7.25 1.55 19.04
C GLY A 221 -7.14 1.24 20.53
N ARG A 222 -7.02 -0.05 20.88
CA ARG A 222 -6.65 -0.45 22.26
C ARG A 222 -5.19 -0.11 22.54
N LEU A 223 -4.32 -0.26 21.55
CA LEU A 223 -2.91 0.10 21.67
C LEU A 223 -2.74 1.59 21.41
N LEU A 224 -1.88 2.23 22.21
CA LEU A 224 -1.53 3.63 22.03
C LEU A 224 -0.62 3.81 20.81
N ALA A 225 -0.58 5.02 20.28
CA ALA A 225 0.33 5.38 19.21
C ALA A 225 1.74 5.66 19.74
N ILE A 226 2.74 5.27 18.95
CA ILE A 226 4.14 5.62 19.12
C ILE A 226 4.56 6.47 17.92
N ASP A 227 5.15 7.64 18.20
CA ASP A 227 5.82 8.45 17.18
C ASP A 227 7.14 7.78 16.77
N VAL A 228 7.12 7.13 15.61
CA VAL A 228 8.27 6.46 15.00
C VAL A 228 8.73 7.21 13.75
N ALA A 229 10.04 7.35 13.61
CA ALA A 229 10.65 7.86 12.39
C ALA A 229 11.40 6.72 11.70
N TYR A 230 11.02 6.43 10.45
CA TYR A 230 11.73 5.44 9.65
C TYR A 230 13.17 5.91 9.40
N GLY A 231 14.14 5.06 9.75
CA GLY A 231 15.57 5.39 9.67
C GLY A 231 16.19 5.78 11.03
N GLU A 232 15.38 6.06 12.04
CA GLU A 232 15.83 6.27 13.41
C GLU A 232 15.63 5.00 14.26
N PRO A 233 16.27 4.88 15.44
CA PRO A 233 15.99 3.80 16.37
C PRO A 233 14.54 3.81 16.88
N HIS A 234 13.95 2.62 17.10
CA HIS A 234 12.57 2.53 17.60
C HIS A 234 12.50 2.91 19.09
N PRO A 235 11.57 3.78 19.50
CA PRO A 235 11.54 4.32 20.87
C PRO A 235 10.91 3.38 21.93
N LEU A 236 10.37 2.23 21.51
CA LEU A 236 9.70 1.17 22.30
C LEU A 236 8.45 1.57 23.09
N VAL A 237 8.37 2.81 23.55
CA VAL A 237 7.25 3.38 24.30
C VAL A 237 6.83 4.74 23.73
N PRO A 238 5.56 5.13 23.90
CA PRO A 238 5.06 6.47 23.59
C PRO A 238 5.88 7.59 24.23
N ARG A 239 5.91 8.78 23.60
CA ARG A 239 6.77 9.90 24.04
C ARG A 239 6.39 10.47 25.40
N ASP A 240 5.10 10.51 25.71
CA ASP A 240 4.53 10.90 27.01
C ASP A 240 4.97 9.98 28.17
N ARG A 241 5.31 8.71 27.88
CA ARG A 241 5.84 7.74 28.86
C ARG A 241 7.35 7.73 29.03
N ARG A 242 8.12 8.48 28.22
CA ARG A 242 9.60 8.50 28.33
C ARG A 242 10.11 9.07 29.66
N GLY A 243 9.27 9.71 30.46
CA GLY A 243 9.61 10.24 31.78
C GLY A 243 9.81 9.19 32.88
N GLU A 244 9.33 7.94 32.72
CA GLU A 244 9.27 6.98 33.83
C GLU A 244 10.28 5.83 33.77
N SER A 245 10.88 5.48 32.63
CA SER A 245 11.96 4.47 32.51
C SER A 245 12.54 4.39 31.09
N ALA A 246 13.21 5.45 30.60
CA ALA A 246 13.82 5.42 29.27
C ALA A 246 15.20 4.72 29.28
N SER A 247 15.23 3.39 29.30
CA SER A 247 16.43 2.59 29.01
C SER A 247 16.11 1.43 28.07
N GLY A 248 15.69 1.73 26.85
CA GLY A 248 15.36 0.72 25.85
C GLY A 248 15.22 1.34 24.47
N VAL A 249 16.34 1.66 23.83
CA VAL A 249 16.37 1.99 22.41
C VAL A 249 16.98 0.79 21.70
N VAL A 250 16.25 0.20 20.75
CA VAL A 250 16.77 -0.96 20.01
C VAL A 250 17.54 -0.46 18.78
N ASP A 251 18.86 -0.65 18.80
CA ASP A 251 19.70 -0.66 17.59
C ASP A 251 19.94 -2.13 17.18
N ASN A 252 19.37 -2.53 16.04
CA ASN A 252 19.19 -3.93 15.69
C ASN A 252 20.32 -4.53 14.84
N SER A 253 21.53 -3.97 14.92
CA SER A 253 22.72 -4.51 14.25
C SER A 253 23.19 -5.88 14.78
N ARG A 254 22.51 -6.49 15.78
CA ARG A 254 22.98 -7.73 16.46
C ARG A 254 21.94 -8.82 16.79
N MET A 255 20.72 -8.82 16.24
CA MET A 255 19.81 -9.96 16.47
C MET A 255 19.94 -11.05 15.41
N SER A 256 20.88 -11.96 15.63
CA SER A 256 20.94 -13.28 15.01
C SER A 256 19.76 -14.13 15.49
N SER A 257 19.14 -14.85 14.57
CA SER A 257 17.98 -15.72 14.76
C SER A 257 18.29 -16.92 15.66
N SER A 258 18.14 -16.79 16.99
CA SER A 258 18.06 -17.94 17.89
C SER A 258 17.43 -17.60 19.25
N SER A 259 16.14 -17.28 19.33
CA SER A 259 15.40 -17.31 20.62
C SER A 259 13.88 -17.19 20.47
N VAL A 260 13.28 -18.00 19.59
CA VAL A 260 11.81 -18.18 19.57
C VAL A 260 11.47 -19.67 19.66
N VAL A 261 11.97 -20.35 20.69
CA VAL A 261 11.44 -21.64 21.16
C VAL A 261 11.78 -21.78 22.65
N SER A 262 11.00 -21.16 23.55
CA SER A 262 10.82 -21.63 24.94
C SER A 262 9.97 -20.64 25.74
N THR A 263 8.66 -20.63 25.53
CA THR A 263 7.68 -20.27 26.59
C THR A 263 6.29 -20.57 26.06
N LEU A 264 5.95 -21.86 26.05
CA LEU A 264 4.60 -22.42 26.03
C LEU A 264 4.73 -23.84 26.60
N ALA A 265 4.99 -23.90 27.90
CA ALA A 265 4.81 -25.06 28.77
C ALA A 265 4.84 -24.52 30.20
N ASP A 266 3.65 -24.20 30.70
CA ASP A 266 3.13 -24.44 32.05
C ASP A 266 1.90 -23.55 32.32
#